data_AF-A0A9R1PWZ5-F1
#
_entry.id   AF-A0A9R1PWZ5-F1
#
_cell.length_a   1.000
_cell.length_b   1.000
_cell.length_c   1.000
_cell.angle_alpha   90.00
_cell.angle_beta   90.00
_cell.angle_gamma   90.00
#
_symmetry.space_group_name_H-M   'P 1'
#
loop_
_entity.id
_entity.type
_entity.pdbx_description
1 polymer ?
#
loop_
_entity_poly.entity_id
_entity_poly.type
_entity_poly.pdbx_seq_one_letter_code
_entity_poly.pdbx_strand_id
1 'polypeptide(L)'
;MKERFSKLLLGEDMSGGGKGVSTAAAISNAITNLYATVFGSCHRLEPLPVEKKSMWRREMDCLLSVCDYIVEFFPSKDILPDGTTREVMATRPRSDIYVNLPALEKLDDMLLEILDGFQKTEFWYLNDKAHKDSCDDSAPCRPASHRGEERWWLPVPCVTKSGLTEPARRDLRQKHDCASQIHKAAMAINNGILAEIKIPESYTQTLPKCGRASVGDAIYRGMSFPGKFSPEYLLDCLEISSEHEALEAADRVEAA
;
A
#
# COMPACT_ATOMS: atom_id res chain seq x y z
N MET A 1 -18.68 -4.05 -15.05
CA MET A 1 -18.13 -5.42 -14.93
C MET A 1 -17.62 -5.96 -16.27
N LYS A 2 -18.48 -6.22 -17.28
CA LYS A 2 -18.05 -6.78 -18.59
C LYS A 2 -16.91 -6.00 -19.26
N GLU A 3 -17.02 -4.67 -19.34
CA GLU A 3 -15.99 -3.81 -19.95
C GLU A 3 -14.62 -3.92 -19.24
N ARG A 4 -14.63 -4.04 -17.91
CA ARG A 4 -13.39 -4.17 -17.13
C ARG A 4 -12.69 -5.48 -17.39
N PHE A 5 -13.41 -6.59 -17.25
CA PHE A 5 -12.83 -7.89 -17.54
C PHE A 5 -12.36 -8.00 -18.99
N SER A 6 -13.07 -7.40 -19.95
CA SER A 6 -12.56 -7.34 -21.32
C SER A 6 -11.25 -6.55 -21.44
N LYS A 7 -11.09 -5.43 -20.73
CA LYS A 7 -9.84 -4.66 -20.71
C LYS A 7 -8.69 -5.42 -20.03
N LEU A 8 -8.98 -6.15 -18.95
CA LEU A 8 -8.00 -7.02 -18.28
C LEU A 8 -7.54 -8.17 -19.19
N LEU A 9 -8.48 -8.80 -19.92
CA LEU A 9 -8.17 -9.88 -20.88
C LEU A 9 -7.34 -9.40 -22.08
N LEU A 10 -7.44 -8.12 -22.43
CA LEU A 10 -6.61 -7.50 -23.47
C LEU A 10 -5.19 -7.20 -22.98
N GLY A 11 -4.91 -7.29 -21.67
CA GLY A 11 -3.58 -7.00 -21.13
C GLY A 11 -3.11 -5.59 -21.44
N GLU A 12 -4.01 -4.60 -21.40
CA GLU A 12 -3.76 -3.19 -21.77
C GLU A 12 -3.49 -2.95 -23.28
N ASP A 13 -3.44 -3.99 -24.11
CA ASP A 13 -3.35 -3.87 -25.57
C ASP A 13 -4.74 -3.70 -26.20
N MET A 14 -5.18 -2.45 -26.31
CA MET A 14 -6.46 -2.08 -26.90
C MET A 14 -6.54 -2.32 -28.43
N SER A 15 -5.44 -2.71 -29.08
CA SER A 15 -5.44 -3.09 -30.51
C SER A 15 -5.91 -4.52 -30.74
N GLY A 16 -5.94 -5.36 -29.69
CA GLY A 16 -6.27 -6.79 -29.79
C GLY A 16 -5.15 -7.66 -30.34
N GLY A 17 -3.93 -7.12 -30.48
CA GLY A 17 -2.77 -7.80 -31.04
C GLY A 17 -2.07 -8.79 -30.10
N GLY A 18 -2.51 -8.88 -28.84
CA GLY A 18 -1.94 -9.78 -27.83
C GLY A 18 -0.51 -9.42 -27.42
N LYS A 19 -0.07 -8.18 -27.65
CA LYS A 19 1.26 -7.67 -27.28
C LYS A 19 1.24 -6.91 -25.94
N GLY A 20 0.21 -7.15 -25.15
CA GLY A 20 -0.02 -6.53 -23.86
C GLY A 20 0.82 -7.13 -22.73
N VAL A 21 0.54 -6.68 -21.52
CA VAL A 21 1.12 -7.21 -20.29
C VAL A 21 0.43 -8.51 -19.85
N SER A 22 1.03 -9.23 -18.91
CA SER A 22 0.39 -10.40 -18.31
C SER A 22 -0.88 -10.03 -17.56
N THR A 23 -1.81 -10.98 -17.40
CA THR A 23 -3.04 -10.76 -16.60
C THR A 23 -2.73 -10.33 -15.17
N ALA A 24 -1.67 -10.87 -14.57
CA ALA A 24 -1.22 -10.48 -13.23
C ALA A 24 -0.81 -9.00 -13.17
N ALA A 25 -0.02 -8.53 -14.15
CA ALA A 25 0.36 -7.13 -14.26
C ALA A 25 -0.85 -6.23 -14.56
N ALA A 26 -1.75 -6.64 -15.46
CA ALA A 26 -2.97 -5.89 -15.76
C ALA A 26 -3.87 -5.72 -14.53
N ILE A 27 -4.01 -6.74 -13.69
CA ILE A 27 -4.76 -6.66 -12.42
C ILE A 27 -4.05 -5.73 -11.44
N SER A 28 -2.73 -5.87 -11.27
CA SER A 28 -1.92 -5.00 -10.41
C SER A 28 -2.05 -3.52 -10.81
N ASN A 29 -1.95 -3.21 -12.11
CA ASN A 29 -2.15 -1.88 -12.66
C ASN A 29 -3.59 -1.39 -12.44
N ALA A 30 -4.59 -2.25 -12.64
CA ALA A 30 -5.98 -1.89 -12.42
C ALA A 30 -6.29 -1.54 -10.96
N ILE A 31 -5.72 -2.26 -9.99
CA ILE A 31 -5.82 -1.94 -8.55
C ILE A 31 -5.18 -0.57 -8.26
N THR A 32 -3.96 -0.35 -8.76
CA THR A 32 -3.22 0.91 -8.56
C THR A 32 -3.95 2.10 -9.18
N ASN A 33 -4.51 1.93 -10.38
CA ASN A 33 -5.31 2.96 -11.06
C ASN A 33 -6.63 3.23 -10.34
N LEU A 34 -7.27 2.19 -9.78
CA LEU A 34 -8.48 2.35 -8.96
C LEU A 34 -8.18 3.14 -7.69
N TYR A 35 -7.07 2.82 -7.00
CA TYR A 35 -6.59 3.59 -5.85
C TYR A 35 -6.40 5.08 -6.22
N ALA A 36 -5.68 5.36 -7.31
CA ALA A 36 -5.46 6.74 -7.76
C ALA A 36 -6.77 7.46 -8.10
N THR A 37 -7.74 6.76 -8.71
CA THR A 37 -9.05 7.34 -9.07
C THR A 37 -9.89 7.67 -7.82
N VAL A 38 -9.91 6.77 -6.83
CA VAL A 38 -10.72 6.94 -5.61
C VAL A 38 -10.05 7.94 -4.65
N PHE A 39 -8.79 7.67 -4.30
CA PHE A 39 -8.06 8.35 -3.23
C PHE A 39 -7.09 9.43 -3.71
N GLY A 40 -6.78 9.51 -5.01
CA GLY A 40 -5.81 10.49 -5.52
C GLY A 40 -6.23 11.95 -5.34
N SER A 41 -7.52 12.20 -5.07
CA SER A 41 -8.06 13.53 -4.71
C SER A 41 -8.42 13.66 -3.22
N CYS A 42 -8.17 12.62 -2.41
CA CYS A 42 -8.39 12.65 -0.96
C CYS A 42 -7.23 13.38 -0.28
N HIS A 43 -7.30 14.71 -0.27
CA HIS A 43 -6.29 15.57 0.35
C HIS A 43 -6.75 16.14 1.71
N ARG A 44 -7.92 15.70 2.20
CA ARG A 44 -8.55 16.18 3.42
C ARG A 44 -8.87 14.99 4.32
N LEU A 45 -8.83 15.22 5.63
CA LEU A 45 -9.32 14.28 6.64
C LEU A 45 -10.83 14.47 6.75
N GLU A 46 -11.55 13.74 5.90
CA GLU A 46 -13.02 13.73 5.84
C GLU A 46 -13.49 12.35 5.35
N PRO A 47 -14.74 11.96 5.61
CA PRO A 47 -15.31 10.72 5.07
C PRO A 47 -15.27 10.70 3.55
N LEU A 48 -15.03 9.52 2.96
CA LEU A 48 -15.13 9.37 1.52
C LEU A 48 -16.58 9.65 1.05
N PRO A 49 -16.76 10.37 -0.06
CA PRO A 49 -18.07 10.46 -0.73
C PRO A 49 -18.65 9.06 -0.96
N VAL A 50 -19.95 8.91 -0.74
CA VAL A 50 -20.65 7.62 -0.79
C VAL A 50 -20.47 6.95 -2.16
N GLU A 51 -20.43 7.74 -3.23
CA GLU A 51 -20.19 7.28 -4.60
C GLU A 51 -18.79 6.70 -4.76
N LYS A 52 -17.77 7.36 -4.19
CA LYS A 52 -16.38 6.88 -4.25
C LYS A 52 -16.17 5.65 -3.38
N LYS A 53 -16.78 5.60 -2.20
CA LYS A 53 -16.71 4.44 -1.29
C LYS A 53 -17.40 3.21 -1.88
N SER A 54 -18.58 3.39 -2.47
CA SER A 54 -19.30 2.30 -3.15
C SER A 54 -18.57 1.85 -4.41
N MET A 55 -17.98 2.77 -5.18
CA MET A 55 -17.10 2.44 -6.29
C MET A 55 -15.90 1.63 -5.82
N TRP A 56 -15.17 2.07 -4.80
CA TRP A 56 -14.02 1.33 -4.25
C TRP A 56 -14.38 -0.11 -3.92
N ARG A 57 -15.39 -0.33 -3.08
CA ARG A 57 -15.81 -1.67 -2.67
C ARG A 57 -16.20 -2.57 -3.83
N ARG A 58 -17.10 -2.10 -4.70
CA ARG A 58 -17.60 -2.89 -5.84
C ARG A 58 -16.48 -3.26 -6.81
N GLU A 59 -15.59 -2.31 -7.05
CA GLU A 59 -14.55 -2.47 -8.05
C GLU A 59 -13.34 -3.25 -7.54
N MET A 60 -13.04 -3.16 -6.24
CA MET A 60 -12.05 -4.00 -5.58
C MET A 60 -12.52 -5.45 -5.49
N ASP A 61 -13.78 -5.69 -5.08
CA ASP A 61 -14.42 -7.02 -5.07
C ASP A 61 -14.31 -7.72 -6.44
N CYS A 62 -14.61 -6.98 -7.51
CA CYS A 62 -14.44 -7.44 -8.88
C CYS A 62 -13.00 -7.85 -9.21
N LEU A 63 -12.00 -7.03 -8.83
CA LEU A 63 -10.59 -7.32 -9.09
C LEU A 63 -10.05 -8.49 -8.25
N LEU A 64 -10.53 -8.63 -7.01
CA LEU A 64 -10.12 -9.66 -6.07
C LEU A 64 -10.81 -11.00 -6.31
N SER A 65 -11.94 -11.04 -7.01
CA SER A 65 -12.67 -12.28 -7.33
C SER A 65 -11.82 -13.36 -8.03
N VAL A 66 -10.70 -13.00 -8.67
CA VAL A 66 -9.76 -13.98 -9.24
C VAL A 66 -9.16 -14.89 -8.17
N CYS A 67 -8.99 -14.39 -6.94
CA CYS A 67 -8.40 -15.10 -5.81
C CYS A 67 -9.23 -16.30 -5.37
N ASP A 68 -10.55 -16.25 -5.54
CA ASP A 68 -11.46 -17.37 -5.22
C ASP A 68 -11.20 -18.61 -6.08
N TYR A 69 -10.59 -18.41 -7.26
CA TYR A 69 -10.29 -19.45 -8.22
C TYR A 69 -8.84 -19.93 -8.16
N ILE A 70 -7.98 -19.31 -7.34
CA ILE A 70 -6.58 -19.73 -7.16
C ILE A 70 -6.51 -20.75 -6.02
N VAL A 71 -6.41 -22.02 -6.39
CA VAL A 71 -6.52 -23.15 -5.47
C VAL A 71 -5.30 -24.07 -5.48
N GLU A 72 -5.05 -24.70 -4.35
CA GLU A 72 -4.19 -25.87 -4.20
C GLU A 72 -5.04 -27.14 -4.28
N PHE A 73 -4.55 -28.13 -5.04
CA PHE A 73 -5.13 -29.47 -5.05
C PHE A 73 -4.45 -30.34 -4.00
N PHE A 74 -5.24 -31.05 -3.20
CA PHE A 74 -4.73 -31.97 -2.18
C PHE A 74 -5.49 -33.29 -2.19
N PRO A 75 -4.82 -34.42 -1.88
CA PRO A 75 -5.49 -35.72 -1.80
C PRO A 75 -6.42 -35.75 -0.58
N SER A 76 -7.65 -36.21 -0.79
CA SER A 76 -8.69 -36.33 0.23
C SER A 76 -9.47 -37.64 0.05
N LYS A 77 -10.33 -37.96 1.01
CA LYS A 77 -11.21 -39.13 1.00
C LYS A 77 -12.65 -38.67 1.16
N ASP A 78 -13.48 -39.06 0.20
CA ASP A 78 -14.92 -38.86 0.27
C ASP A 78 -15.61 -40.16 0.69
N ILE A 79 -16.52 -40.08 1.64
CA ILE A 79 -17.32 -41.22 2.09
C ILE A 79 -18.69 -41.11 1.43
N LEU A 80 -19.00 -42.08 0.59
CA LEU A 80 -20.30 -42.17 -0.09
C LEU A 80 -21.40 -42.59 0.92
N PRO A 81 -22.69 -42.33 0.61
CA PRO A 81 -23.81 -42.66 1.50
C PRO A 81 -23.93 -44.16 1.83
N ASP A 82 -23.34 -45.03 1.02
CA ASP A 82 -23.26 -46.48 1.19
C ASP A 82 -22.11 -46.93 2.12
N GLY A 83 -21.30 -45.99 2.63
CA GLY A 83 -20.13 -46.24 3.48
C GLY A 83 -18.84 -46.51 2.70
N THR A 84 -18.88 -46.52 1.37
CA THR A 84 -17.69 -46.74 0.54
C THR A 84 -16.79 -45.50 0.59
N THR A 85 -15.50 -45.70 0.87
CA THR A 85 -14.51 -44.61 0.84
C THR A 85 -13.88 -44.50 -0.54
N ARG A 86 -13.90 -43.30 -1.13
CA ARG A 86 -13.30 -42.98 -2.43
C ARG A 86 -12.19 -41.97 -2.24
N GLU A 87 -11.01 -42.26 -2.79
CA GLU A 87 -9.95 -41.26 -2.87
C GLU A 87 -10.28 -40.23 -3.95
N VAL A 88 -10.23 -38.96 -3.57
CA VAL A 88 -10.57 -37.83 -4.42
C VAL A 88 -9.50 -36.74 -4.30
N MET A 89 -9.41 -35.90 -5.32
CA MET A 89 -8.64 -34.66 -5.22
C MET A 89 -9.59 -33.54 -4.81
N ALA A 90 -9.35 -32.96 -3.64
CA ALA A 90 -10.08 -31.81 -3.14
C ALA A 90 -9.31 -30.51 -3.46
N THR A 91 -10.02 -29.40 -3.46
CA THR A 91 -9.47 -28.06 -3.66
C THR A 91 -9.61 -27.23 -2.40
N ARG A 92 -8.63 -26.36 -2.16
CA ARG A 92 -8.69 -25.29 -1.15
C ARG A 92 -8.02 -24.03 -1.70
N PRO A 93 -8.38 -22.82 -1.24
CA PRO A 93 -7.66 -21.61 -1.63
C PRO A 93 -6.16 -21.75 -1.35
N ARG A 94 -5.33 -21.15 -2.21
CA ARG A 94 -3.88 -21.14 -1.99
C ARG A 94 -3.55 -20.50 -0.64
N SER A 95 -2.58 -21.09 0.06
CA SER A 95 -2.31 -20.80 1.47
C SER A 95 -1.99 -19.32 1.76
N ASP A 96 -1.21 -18.66 0.92
CA ASP A 96 -0.90 -17.23 0.98
C ASP A 96 -2.15 -16.36 0.84
N ILE A 97 -3.04 -16.67 -0.10
CA ILE A 97 -4.29 -15.95 -0.34
C ILE A 97 -5.23 -16.14 0.85
N TYR A 98 -5.38 -17.39 1.32
CA TYR A 98 -6.25 -17.75 2.43
C TYR A 98 -5.93 -16.95 3.70
N VAL A 99 -4.66 -16.68 3.96
CA VAL A 99 -4.20 -15.92 5.14
C VAL A 99 -4.22 -14.42 4.89
N ASN A 100 -3.63 -13.98 3.77
CA ASN A 100 -3.33 -12.55 3.58
C ASN A 100 -4.54 -11.76 3.05
N LEU A 101 -5.40 -12.35 2.21
CA LEU A 101 -6.51 -11.61 1.60
C LEU A 101 -7.52 -11.12 2.66
N PRO A 102 -8.04 -11.95 3.58
CA PRO A 102 -8.94 -11.48 4.63
C PRO A 102 -8.29 -10.47 5.58
N ALA A 103 -6.97 -10.58 5.79
CA ALA A 103 -6.23 -9.61 6.60
C ALA A 103 -6.19 -8.24 5.91
N LEU A 104 -5.91 -8.20 4.61
CA LEU A 104 -5.90 -6.96 3.82
C LEU A 104 -7.29 -6.32 3.73
N GLU A 105 -8.35 -7.11 3.53
CA GLU A 105 -9.74 -6.61 3.53
C GLU A 105 -10.10 -5.96 4.87
N LYS A 106 -9.70 -6.59 5.98
CA LYS A 106 -9.88 -6.01 7.32
C LYS A 106 -9.11 -4.71 7.50
N LEU A 107 -7.89 -4.61 6.98
CA LEU A 107 -7.10 -3.37 7.03
C LEU A 107 -7.74 -2.26 6.20
N ASP A 108 -8.33 -2.59 5.04
CA ASP A 108 -9.08 -1.65 4.20
C ASP A 108 -10.32 -1.10 4.93
N ASP A 109 -11.12 -1.98 5.53
CA ASP A 109 -12.29 -1.57 6.31
C ASP A 109 -11.90 -0.67 7.49
N MET A 110 -10.85 -1.03 8.24
CA MET A 110 -10.33 -0.19 9.33
C MET A 110 -9.88 1.19 8.84
N LEU A 111 -9.26 1.29 7.65
CA LEU A 111 -8.84 2.57 7.07
C LEU A 111 -10.05 3.42 6.67
N LEU A 112 -11.07 2.81 6.07
CA LEU A 112 -12.33 3.49 5.75
C LEU A 112 -13.06 3.97 7.01
N GLU A 113 -13.05 3.19 8.09
CA GLU A 113 -13.63 3.58 9.38
C GLU A 113 -12.90 4.78 10.00
N ILE A 114 -11.57 4.84 9.90
CA ILE A 114 -10.79 6.01 10.35
C ILE A 114 -11.26 7.27 9.60
N LEU A 115 -11.43 7.18 8.27
CA LEU A 115 -11.88 8.29 7.44
C LEU A 115 -13.34 8.70 7.76
N ASP A 116 -14.23 7.73 7.94
CA ASP A 116 -15.62 7.97 8.37
C ASP A 116 -15.71 8.69 9.73
N GLY A 117 -14.68 8.53 10.58
CA GLY A 117 -14.58 9.18 11.88
C GLY A 117 -14.36 10.70 11.82
N PHE A 118 -14.04 11.29 10.66
CA PHE A 118 -13.78 12.72 10.50
C PHE A 118 -15.01 13.56 10.10
N GLN A 119 -16.22 13.17 10.55
CA GLN A 119 -17.45 13.92 10.26
C GLN A 119 -17.57 15.26 11.00
N LYS A 120 -16.99 15.34 12.21
CA LYS A 120 -17.05 16.51 13.09
C LYS A 120 -15.64 16.83 13.57
N THR A 121 -15.00 17.80 12.93
CA THR A 121 -13.62 18.18 13.21
C THR A 121 -13.54 19.59 13.78
N GLU A 122 -12.59 19.82 14.70
CA GLU A 122 -12.26 21.17 15.20
C GLU A 122 -11.25 21.90 14.31
N PHE A 123 -10.84 21.27 13.20
CA PHE A 123 -9.99 21.82 12.17
C PHE A 123 -10.75 21.87 10.83
N TRP A 124 -10.34 22.80 9.97
CA TRP A 124 -10.90 23.02 8.63
C TRP A 124 -9.80 23.33 7.62
N TYR A 125 -10.12 23.54 6.35
CA TYR A 125 -9.13 23.81 5.31
C TYR A 125 -9.30 25.21 4.69
N LEU A 126 -8.18 25.91 4.43
CA LEU A 126 -8.13 27.20 3.72
C LEU A 126 -8.58 27.02 2.27
N ASN A 127 -9.90 27.09 2.06
CA ASN A 127 -10.68 27.24 0.81
C ASN A 127 -12.14 26.76 0.98
N ASP A 128 -12.57 26.41 2.20
CA ASP A 128 -13.99 26.19 2.46
C ASP A 128 -14.78 27.49 2.30
N LYS A 129 -15.36 27.65 1.10
CA LYS A 129 -16.26 28.75 0.75
C LYS A 129 -17.49 28.84 1.68
N ALA A 130 -17.78 27.79 2.45
CA ALA A 130 -18.93 27.69 3.36
C ALA A 130 -18.73 28.38 4.73
N HIS A 131 -17.49 28.64 5.16
CA HIS A 131 -17.23 29.23 6.48
C HIS A 131 -16.99 30.74 6.46
N LYS A 132 -17.14 31.38 5.30
CA LYS A 132 -17.02 32.85 5.16
C LYS A 132 -18.22 33.61 5.72
N ASP A 133 -19.37 32.96 5.89
CA ASP A 133 -20.64 33.61 6.24
C ASP A 133 -21.02 33.52 7.72
N SER A 134 -20.25 32.80 8.56
CA SER A 134 -20.57 32.61 9.99
C SER A 134 -19.45 32.96 10.97
N CYS A 135 -18.26 33.32 10.47
CA CYS A 135 -17.18 33.78 11.34
C CYS A 135 -17.15 35.29 11.35
N ASP A 136 -17.55 35.84 12.49
CA ASP A 136 -17.18 37.16 12.97
C ASP A 136 -15.69 37.42 12.62
N ASP A 137 -15.40 38.59 12.04
CA ASP A 137 -14.13 39.01 11.41
C ASP A 137 -12.94 39.11 12.41
N SER A 138 -13.06 38.43 13.56
CA SER A 138 -12.29 38.61 14.78
C SER A 138 -11.63 37.31 15.30
N ALA A 139 -11.83 36.14 14.69
CA ALA A 139 -11.17 34.88 15.05
C ALA A 139 -9.88 34.64 14.22
N PRO A 140 -8.67 34.94 14.73
CA PRO A 140 -7.51 35.08 13.85
C PRO A 140 -6.85 33.72 13.68
N CYS A 141 -7.06 33.12 12.52
CA CYS A 141 -6.68 31.75 12.18
C CYS A 141 -5.15 31.62 12.10
N ARG A 142 -4.61 30.46 12.49
CA ARG A 142 -3.21 30.11 12.22
C ARG A 142 -3.15 28.90 11.28
N PRO A 143 -2.37 28.94 10.19
CA PRO A 143 -1.99 27.73 9.47
C PRO A 143 -1.35 26.76 10.45
N ALA A 144 -1.80 25.50 10.47
CA ALA A 144 -1.23 24.50 11.38
C ALA A 144 0.20 24.08 10.98
N SER A 145 0.66 24.44 9.79
CA SER A 145 2.00 24.14 9.29
C SER A 145 2.50 25.19 8.29
N HIS A 146 3.83 25.36 8.21
CA HIS A 146 4.48 26.08 7.11
C HIS A 146 4.36 25.23 5.84
N ARG A 147 3.73 25.79 4.81
CA ARG A 147 3.57 25.15 3.50
C ARG A 147 4.96 24.94 2.89
N GLY A 148 5.48 23.71 2.90
CA GLY A 148 6.69 23.37 2.14
C GLY A 148 6.43 23.53 0.64
N GLU A 149 7.43 24.00 -0.12
CA GLU A 149 7.33 24.25 -1.57
C GLU A 149 6.91 22.99 -2.34
N GLU A 150 7.33 21.82 -1.87
CA GLU A 150 7.08 20.52 -2.51
C GLU A 150 5.62 20.07 -2.49
N ARG A 151 4.77 20.58 -1.60
CA ARG A 151 3.37 20.10 -1.45
C ARG A 151 2.36 21.22 -1.64
N TRP A 152 2.65 22.12 -2.57
CA TRP A 152 1.86 23.32 -2.83
C TRP A 152 0.43 23.03 -3.30
N TRP A 153 0.11 21.82 -3.79
CA TRP A 153 -1.25 21.45 -4.18
C TRP A 153 -2.14 20.98 -3.02
N LEU A 154 -1.57 20.71 -1.83
CA LEU A 154 -2.36 20.24 -0.69
C LEU A 154 -3.13 21.39 -0.01
N PRO A 155 -4.38 21.14 0.44
CA PRO A 155 -5.13 22.06 1.28
C PRO A 155 -4.41 22.30 2.62
N VAL A 156 -4.42 23.55 3.08
CA VAL A 156 -3.76 23.92 4.35
C VAL A 156 -4.75 23.77 5.51
N PRO A 157 -4.50 22.85 6.48
CA PRO A 157 -5.36 22.72 7.65
C PRO A 157 -5.20 23.92 8.58
N CYS A 158 -6.32 24.33 9.16
CA CYS A 158 -6.47 25.46 10.06
C CYS A 158 -7.12 25.01 11.35
N VAL A 159 -6.71 25.64 12.44
CA VAL A 159 -7.27 25.47 13.78
C VAL A 159 -7.52 26.84 14.40
N THR A 160 -8.36 26.87 15.44
CA THR A 160 -8.58 28.08 16.23
C THR A 160 -7.28 28.53 16.93
N LYS A 161 -7.21 29.79 17.38
CA LYS A 161 -6.02 30.31 18.09
C LYS A 161 -5.64 29.50 19.33
N SER A 162 -6.64 29.02 20.05
CA SER A 162 -6.48 28.17 21.24
C SER A 162 -6.01 26.76 20.90
N GLY A 163 -5.96 26.40 19.62
CA GLY A 163 -5.67 25.06 19.14
C GLY A 163 -6.83 24.10 19.33
N LEU A 164 -6.57 22.82 19.06
CA LEU A 164 -7.51 21.72 19.30
C LEU A 164 -7.71 21.49 20.79
N THR A 165 -8.94 21.17 21.18
CA THR A 165 -9.26 20.70 22.53
C THR A 165 -8.51 19.40 22.84
N GLU A 166 -8.26 19.12 24.12
CA GLU A 166 -7.64 17.85 24.55
C GLU A 166 -8.36 16.58 24.05
N PRO A 167 -9.71 16.46 24.08
CA PRO A 167 -10.38 15.30 23.51
C PRO A 167 -10.16 15.19 21.99
N ALA A 168 -10.27 16.28 21.22
CA ALA A 168 -10.03 16.24 19.77
C ALA A 168 -8.58 15.89 19.43
N ARG A 169 -7.61 16.38 20.21
CA ARG A 169 -6.19 16.02 20.04
C ARG A 169 -5.93 14.55 20.37
N ARG A 170 -6.54 14.02 21.44
CA ARG A 170 -6.43 12.61 21.82
C ARG A 170 -7.02 11.70 20.75
N ASP A 171 -8.21 12.04 20.25
CA ASP A 171 -8.87 11.30 19.17
C ASP A 171 -8.04 11.31 17.88
N LEU A 172 -7.48 12.46 17.49
CA LEU A 172 -6.60 12.56 16.32
C LEU A 172 -5.34 11.70 16.46
N ARG A 173 -4.72 11.68 17.65
CA ARG A 173 -3.56 10.82 17.93
C ARG A 173 -3.93 9.34 17.86
N GLN A 174 -5.05 8.95 18.44
CA GLN A 174 -5.53 7.57 18.36
C GLN A 174 -5.78 7.12 16.92
N LYS A 175 -6.41 7.97 16.09
CA LYS A 175 -6.61 7.70 14.66
C LYS A 175 -5.28 7.60 13.91
N HIS A 176 -4.32 8.48 14.19
CA HIS A 176 -2.96 8.42 13.62
C HIS A 176 -2.24 7.12 14.00
N ASP A 177 -2.30 6.72 15.26
CA ASP A 177 -1.63 5.51 15.74
C ASP A 177 -2.25 4.25 15.12
N CYS A 178 -3.58 4.22 14.99
CA CYS A 178 -4.30 3.17 14.26
C CYS A 178 -3.87 3.11 12.79
N ALA A 179 -3.87 4.24 12.07
CA ALA A 179 -3.42 4.31 10.69
C ALA A 179 -1.95 3.87 10.51
N SER A 180 -1.09 4.22 11.46
CA SER A 180 0.32 3.81 11.48
C SER A 180 0.46 2.29 11.66
N GLN A 181 -0.38 1.67 12.50
CA GLN A 181 -0.40 0.22 12.68
C GLN A 181 -0.93 -0.50 11.43
N ILE A 182 -1.98 0.04 10.81
CA ILE A 182 -2.51 -0.47 9.53
C ILE A 182 -1.41 -0.44 8.46
N HIS A 183 -0.70 0.67 8.33
CA HIS A 183 0.40 0.80 7.38
C HIS A 183 1.51 -0.22 7.64
N LYS A 184 1.93 -0.41 8.90
CA LYS A 184 2.93 -1.41 9.28
C LYS A 184 2.49 -2.84 8.93
N ALA A 185 1.23 -3.18 9.21
CA ALA A 185 0.68 -4.50 8.90
C ALA A 185 0.61 -4.74 7.38
N ALA A 186 0.14 -3.76 6.61
CA ALA A 186 0.10 -3.84 5.15
C ALA A 186 1.50 -3.96 4.54
N MET A 187 2.47 -3.17 5.04
CA MET A 187 3.87 -3.25 4.61
C MET A 187 4.51 -4.60 4.94
N ALA A 188 4.19 -5.19 6.10
CA ALA A 188 4.69 -6.52 6.47
C ALA A 188 4.18 -7.59 5.49
N ILE A 189 2.90 -7.55 5.11
CA ILE A 189 2.32 -8.46 4.11
C ILE A 189 2.98 -8.23 2.75
N ASN A 190 3.09 -6.97 2.30
CA ASN A 190 3.73 -6.61 1.04
C ASN A 190 5.17 -7.15 0.95
N ASN A 191 5.97 -6.92 1.99
CA ASN A 191 7.35 -7.39 2.03
C ASN A 191 7.44 -8.93 2.08
N GLY A 192 6.52 -9.58 2.80
CA GLY A 192 6.43 -11.04 2.81
C GLY A 192 6.16 -11.63 1.42
N ILE A 193 5.19 -11.07 0.70
CA ILE A 193 4.86 -11.51 -0.67
C ILE A 193 5.99 -11.21 -1.66
N LEU A 194 6.62 -10.02 -1.56
CA LEU A 194 7.77 -9.66 -2.41
C LEU A 194 8.94 -10.64 -2.26
N ALA A 195 9.20 -11.12 -1.04
CA ALA A 195 10.26 -12.10 -0.78
C ALA A 195 9.98 -13.48 -1.40
N GLU A 196 8.70 -13.82 -1.64
CA GLU A 196 8.29 -15.08 -2.26
C GLU A 196 8.20 -15.00 -3.79
N ILE A 197 8.17 -13.79 -4.37
CA ILE A 197 8.11 -13.59 -5.82
C ILE A 197 9.43 -14.07 -6.46
N LYS A 198 9.30 -14.87 -7.53
CA LYS A 198 10.45 -15.37 -8.29
C LYS A 198 11.24 -14.20 -8.90
N ILE A 199 12.55 -14.22 -8.68
CA ILE A 199 13.49 -13.26 -9.30
C ILE A 199 13.46 -13.42 -10.84
N PRO A 200 13.19 -12.35 -11.60
CA PRO A 200 13.18 -12.39 -13.06
C PRO A 200 14.55 -12.74 -13.64
N GLU A 201 14.59 -13.58 -14.69
CA GLU A 201 15.84 -13.92 -15.37
C GLU A 201 16.54 -12.71 -15.98
N SER A 202 15.77 -11.71 -16.41
CA SER A 202 16.30 -10.43 -16.92
C SER A 202 17.13 -9.70 -15.86
N TYR A 203 16.72 -9.75 -14.59
CA TYR A 203 17.47 -9.15 -13.49
C TYR A 203 18.75 -9.94 -13.21
N THR A 204 18.66 -11.27 -13.17
CA THR A 204 19.83 -12.14 -12.95
C THR A 204 20.90 -11.94 -14.04
N GLN A 205 20.50 -11.69 -15.28
CA GLN A 205 21.43 -11.41 -16.39
C GLN A 205 22.15 -10.07 -16.26
N THR A 206 21.60 -9.11 -15.50
CA THR A 206 22.24 -7.80 -15.25
C THR A 206 23.14 -7.77 -14.02
N LEU A 207 23.14 -8.84 -13.21
CA LEU A 207 23.93 -8.88 -11.98
C LEU A 207 25.45 -8.79 -12.25
N PRO A 208 26.21 -8.08 -11.40
CA PRO A 208 27.67 -8.08 -11.45
C PRO A 208 28.25 -9.49 -11.25
N LYS A 209 29.45 -9.73 -11.80
CA LYS A 209 30.10 -11.05 -11.74
C LYS A 209 30.52 -11.49 -10.33
N CYS A 210 30.61 -10.56 -9.37
CA CYS A 210 30.96 -10.86 -7.99
C CYS A 210 30.37 -9.82 -7.02
N GLY A 211 30.09 -10.22 -5.79
CA GLY A 211 29.43 -9.37 -4.79
C GLY A 211 30.19 -8.07 -4.48
N ARG A 212 31.53 -8.07 -4.53
CA ARG A 212 32.32 -6.84 -4.36
C ARG A 212 32.00 -5.79 -5.44
N ALA A 213 31.72 -6.21 -6.67
CA ALA A 213 31.32 -5.31 -7.75
C ALA A 213 29.89 -4.80 -7.58
N SER A 214 29.02 -5.54 -6.88
CA SER A 214 27.66 -5.10 -6.52
C SER A 214 27.69 -4.04 -5.41
N VAL A 215 28.28 -4.35 -4.25
CA VAL A 215 28.25 -3.45 -3.08
C VAL A 215 29.28 -2.32 -3.13
N GLY A 216 30.32 -2.45 -3.94
CA GLY A 216 31.43 -1.51 -3.99
C GLY A 216 32.41 -1.62 -2.81
N ASP A 217 33.55 -0.93 -2.93
CA ASP A 217 34.69 -1.10 -2.01
C ASP A 217 34.44 -0.64 -0.58
N ALA A 218 33.58 0.36 -0.36
CA ALA A 218 33.28 0.86 0.98
C ALA A 218 32.46 -0.17 1.77
N ILE A 219 31.33 -0.59 1.22
CA ILE A 219 30.44 -1.57 1.84
C ILE A 219 31.13 -2.94 1.95
N TYR A 220 31.81 -3.39 0.89
CA TYR A 220 32.53 -4.66 0.91
C TYR A 220 33.57 -4.73 2.03
N ARG A 221 34.34 -3.65 2.26
CA ARG A 221 35.32 -3.60 3.36
C ARG A 221 34.66 -3.63 4.74
N GLY A 222 33.52 -2.96 4.90
CA GLY A 222 32.77 -2.98 6.15
C GLY A 222 32.15 -4.35 6.46
N MET A 223 31.58 -5.01 5.45
CA MET A 223 31.00 -6.36 5.58
C MET A 223 32.05 -7.46 5.74
N SER A 224 33.20 -7.31 5.09
CA SER A 224 34.30 -8.32 5.11
C SER A 224 35.32 -8.07 6.23
N PHE A 225 35.04 -7.13 7.15
CA PHE A 225 35.96 -6.82 8.24
C PHE A 225 36.07 -8.03 9.20
N PRO A 226 37.29 -8.53 9.51
CA PRO A 226 37.47 -9.74 10.31
C PRO A 226 37.06 -9.60 11.80
N GLY A 227 36.66 -8.41 12.24
CA GLY A 227 36.12 -8.17 13.57
C GLY A 227 34.62 -8.42 13.68
N LYS A 228 34.01 -7.97 14.78
CA LYS A 228 32.55 -8.02 14.96
C LYS A 228 31.89 -7.04 13.98
N PHE A 229 31.00 -7.55 13.15
CA PHE A 229 30.16 -6.73 12.29
C PHE A 229 29.07 -6.01 13.10
N SER A 230 28.85 -4.72 12.84
CA SER A 230 27.71 -3.93 13.34
C SER A 230 27.07 -3.21 12.14
N PRO A 231 25.80 -3.52 11.81
CA PRO A 231 25.07 -2.82 10.76
C PRO A 231 24.96 -1.32 11.02
N GLU A 232 24.75 -0.93 12.27
CA GLU A 232 24.59 0.48 12.68
C GLU A 232 25.88 1.26 12.40
N TYR A 233 27.03 0.70 12.78
CA TYR A 233 28.33 1.32 12.49
C TYR A 233 28.61 1.43 10.99
N LEU A 234 28.23 0.42 10.19
CA LEU A 234 28.37 0.49 8.73
C LEU A 234 27.52 1.62 8.17
N LEU A 235 26.25 1.74 8.58
CA LEU A 235 25.36 2.80 8.14
C LEU A 235 25.87 4.18 8.57
N ASP A 236 26.41 4.33 9.79
CA ASP A 236 27.04 5.58 10.25
C ASP A 236 28.29 5.96 9.43
N CYS A 237 28.98 4.97 8.86
CA CYS A 237 30.12 5.20 7.96
C CYS A 237 29.70 5.50 6.51
N LEU A 238 28.47 5.18 6.13
CA LEU A 238 27.92 5.52 4.82
C LEU A 238 27.32 6.92 4.94
N GLU A 239 27.86 7.89 4.20
CA GLU A 239 27.35 9.26 4.15
C GLU A 239 26.03 9.32 3.36
N ILE A 240 24.99 8.63 3.83
CA ILE A 240 23.66 8.59 3.19
C ILE A 240 22.92 9.88 3.55
N SER A 241 22.92 10.83 2.62
CA SER A 241 22.37 12.17 2.79
C SER A 241 20.99 12.34 2.13
N SER A 242 20.65 11.44 1.21
CA SER A 242 19.40 11.50 0.44
C SER A 242 18.69 10.15 0.32
N GLU A 243 17.39 10.20 0.03
CA GLU A 243 16.59 9.00 -0.28
C GLU A 243 17.15 8.25 -1.49
N HIS A 244 17.69 8.96 -2.48
CA HIS A 244 18.28 8.34 -3.66
C HIS A 244 19.54 7.53 -3.32
N GLU A 245 20.43 8.07 -2.48
CA GLU A 245 21.62 7.34 -2.01
C GLU A 245 21.24 6.14 -1.14
N ALA A 246 20.20 6.28 -0.31
CA ALA A 246 19.69 5.18 0.50
C ALA A 246 19.17 4.03 -0.38
N LEU A 247 18.39 4.36 -1.41
CA LEU A 247 17.86 3.40 -2.37
C LEU A 247 18.98 2.73 -3.17
N GLU A 248 19.96 3.50 -3.67
CA GLU A 248 21.09 2.95 -4.40
C GLU A 248 21.92 1.99 -3.51
N ALA A 249 22.14 2.33 -2.24
CA ALA A 249 22.81 1.45 -1.30
C ALA A 249 22.01 0.15 -1.07
N ALA A 250 20.68 0.24 -0.94
CA ALA A 250 19.81 -0.93 -0.82
C ALA A 250 19.89 -1.83 -2.06
N ASP A 251 19.71 -1.25 -3.27
CA ASP A 251 19.78 -1.98 -4.55
C ASP A 251 21.11 -2.73 -4.71
N ARG A 252 22.23 -2.08 -4.32
CA ARG A 252 23.57 -2.69 -4.36
C ARG A 252 23.73 -3.87 -3.41
N VAL A 253 23.11 -3.80 -2.23
CA VAL A 253 23.11 -4.89 -1.24
C VAL A 253 22.17 -6.01 -1.68
N GLU A 254 21.00 -5.71 -2.24
CA GLU A 254 20.07 -6.70 -2.79
C GLU A 254 20.65 -7.45 -4.00
N ALA A 255 21.54 -6.81 -4.78
CA ALA A 255 22.23 -7.41 -5.92
C ALA A 255 23.43 -8.30 -5.54
N ALA A 256 23.89 -8.32 -4.29
CA ALA A 256 25.11 -9.00 -3.84
C ALA A 256 24.85 -10.38 -3.23
#